data_AF-A0A9R1CV30-F1
#
_entry.id   AF-A0A9R1CV30-F1
#
_cell.length_a   1.000
_cell.length_b   1.000
_cell.length_c   1.000
_cell.angle_alpha   90.00
_cell.angle_beta   90.00
_cell.angle_gamma   90.00
#
_symmetry.space_group_name_H-M   'P 1'
#
loop_
_entity.id
_entity.type
_entity.pdbx_description
1 polymer ?
#
loop_
_entity_poly.entity_id
_entity_poly.type
_entity_poly.pdbx_seq_one_letter_code
_entity_poly.pdbx_strand_id
1 'polypeptide(L)'
;MRRRSALAVVSIVLTWLFARPVAAHVDYVTEGEGERIDPVAFVVEVLSDPFNAAVLFGSGTAIAGVLVVYLWLRPTITDIVVLREKLASYGDLIPWMLRLSIGLPLVGAGFQGYLFAPALTFDPTANPVFRVLFIGLGFCTLFGLGTRIVSTLGLLLFGWVFVAIDLGVIIAIEYVPIFLSLLVLGGGRPSADDMLLEVASTAGTYYGRIDPVHHLKAYLDETIDPFRRYVPMVLRVGMGVTFVYLGLIQKLATPGQSLLVVDRYGLTSLVPVDAGLWVVGAAIAEIIVGLVLIAGFFTRGAAAVSFVLFTTTLFGLPDDPVLAHISLFGLASAVFTLGAGPLSIDQWIGRPALDDDEQTIPAD
;
A
#
# COMPACT_ATOMS: atom_id res chain seq x y z
N MET A 1 -22.12 -24.14 -22.10
CA MET A 1 -22.62 -24.06 -20.69
C MET A 1 -21.52 -23.85 -19.66
N ARG A 2 -20.38 -24.59 -19.69
CA ARG A 2 -19.26 -24.49 -18.72
C ARG A 2 -18.66 -23.08 -18.47
N ARG A 3 -18.57 -22.21 -19.50
CA ARG A 3 -18.07 -20.82 -19.36
C ARG A 3 -19.03 -19.89 -18.62
N ARG A 4 -20.35 -20.08 -18.77
CA ARG A 4 -21.37 -19.25 -18.11
C ARG A 4 -21.46 -19.56 -16.61
N SER A 5 -21.25 -20.82 -16.23
CA SER A 5 -21.16 -21.23 -14.82
C SER A 5 -19.88 -20.73 -14.15
N ALA A 6 -18.74 -20.72 -14.86
CA ALA A 6 -17.50 -20.14 -14.32
C ALA A 6 -17.62 -18.62 -14.10
N LEU A 7 -18.22 -17.89 -15.04
CA LEU A 7 -18.49 -16.45 -14.89
C LEU A 7 -19.47 -16.18 -13.74
N ALA A 8 -20.54 -16.97 -13.61
CA ALA A 8 -21.48 -16.80 -12.50
C ALA A 8 -20.86 -17.09 -11.14
N VAL A 9 -20.02 -18.13 -11.02
CA VAL A 9 -19.29 -18.44 -9.79
C VAL A 9 -18.26 -17.35 -9.47
N VAL A 10 -17.51 -16.87 -10.46
CA VAL A 10 -16.57 -15.75 -10.27
C VAL A 10 -17.32 -14.49 -9.87
N SER A 11 -18.45 -14.16 -10.49
CA SER A 11 -19.28 -13.02 -10.12
C SER A 11 -19.84 -13.15 -8.71
N ILE A 12 -20.35 -14.32 -8.31
CA ILE A 12 -20.86 -14.58 -6.96
C ILE A 12 -19.75 -14.48 -5.93
N VAL A 13 -18.58 -15.09 -6.20
CA VAL A 13 -17.40 -15.01 -5.34
C VAL A 13 -16.90 -13.57 -5.24
N LEU A 14 -16.84 -12.82 -6.34
CA LEU A 14 -16.49 -11.40 -6.32
C LEU A 14 -17.51 -10.60 -5.50
N THR A 15 -18.82 -10.73 -5.74
CA THR A 15 -19.83 -10.04 -4.92
C THR A 15 -19.76 -10.42 -3.44
N TRP A 16 -19.46 -11.67 -3.11
CA TRP A 16 -19.31 -12.13 -1.73
C TRP A 16 -18.02 -11.61 -1.08
N LEU A 17 -16.93 -11.57 -1.84
CA LEU A 17 -15.64 -11.00 -1.44
C LEU A 17 -15.70 -9.48 -1.27
N PHE A 18 -16.57 -8.77 -2.00
CA PHE A 18 -16.70 -7.31 -1.92
C PHE A 18 -17.77 -6.82 -0.94
N ALA A 19 -18.83 -7.61 -0.68
CA ALA A 19 -19.95 -7.14 0.16
C ALA A 19 -19.68 -7.13 1.67
N ARG A 20 -18.75 -7.96 2.17
CA ARG A 20 -18.45 -8.06 3.61
C ARG A 20 -17.38 -7.07 4.13
N PRO A 21 -16.29 -6.80 3.38
CA PRO A 21 -15.31 -5.81 3.80
C PRO A 21 -15.85 -4.38 3.96
N VAL A 22 -16.92 -4.09 3.23
CA VAL A 22 -17.71 -2.86 3.33
C VAL A 22 -18.25 -2.64 4.74
N ALA A 23 -18.65 -3.69 5.45
CA ALA A 23 -19.22 -3.58 6.80
C ALA A 23 -18.17 -3.38 7.90
N ALA A 24 -16.90 -3.76 7.67
CA ALA A 24 -15.86 -3.71 8.69
C ALA A 24 -15.21 -2.32 8.83
N HIS A 25 -15.11 -1.50 7.77
CA HIS A 25 -14.54 -0.14 7.89
C HIS A 25 -15.50 0.87 8.54
N VAL A 26 -16.80 0.59 8.45
CA VAL A 26 -17.93 1.41 8.96
C VAL A 26 -17.75 1.78 10.41
N ASP A 27 -17.31 0.82 11.22
CA ASP A 27 -17.22 0.98 12.67
C ASP A 27 -16.00 1.80 13.12
N TYR A 28 -15.09 2.15 12.21
CA TYR A 28 -13.82 2.77 12.58
C TYR A 28 -13.81 4.30 12.55
N VAL A 29 -14.51 4.92 11.60
CA VAL A 29 -14.42 6.36 11.35
C VAL A 29 -15.68 7.12 11.79
N THR A 30 -16.81 6.43 12.01
CA THR A 30 -18.10 7.09 12.32
C THR A 30 -18.93 6.29 13.33
N GLU A 31 -19.61 6.96 14.27
CA GLU A 31 -20.64 6.33 15.10
C GLU A 31 -21.95 6.24 14.29
N GLY A 32 -22.21 5.10 13.64
CA GLY A 32 -23.45 4.79 12.92
C GLY A 32 -23.23 4.16 11.54
N GLU A 33 -24.14 3.29 11.09
CA GLU A 33 -24.01 2.56 9.81
C GLU A 33 -24.04 3.47 8.56
N GLY A 34 -24.39 4.76 8.72
CA GLY A 34 -24.75 5.66 7.62
C GLY A 34 -26.11 5.35 7.02
N GLU A 35 -26.71 6.31 6.32
CA GLU A 35 -27.94 6.03 5.57
C GLU A 35 -27.63 5.07 4.41
N ARG A 36 -28.51 4.09 4.19
CA ARG A 36 -28.40 3.16 3.05
C ARG A 36 -28.79 3.88 1.77
N ILE A 37 -27.80 4.44 1.11
CA ILE A 37 -27.93 5.15 -0.16
C ILE A 37 -27.47 4.24 -1.30
N ASP A 38 -28.21 4.21 -2.41
CA ASP A 38 -27.81 3.47 -3.61
C ASP A 38 -26.55 4.12 -4.25
N PRO A 39 -25.42 3.40 -4.35
CA PRO A 39 -24.17 3.93 -4.91
C PRO A 39 -24.32 4.55 -6.29
N VAL A 40 -25.08 3.90 -7.17
CA VAL A 40 -25.22 4.34 -8.57
C VAL A 40 -26.09 5.58 -8.64
N ALA A 41 -27.25 5.57 -7.99
CA ALA A 41 -28.11 6.75 -7.91
C ALA A 41 -27.38 7.96 -7.33
N PHE A 42 -26.58 7.77 -6.27
CA PHE A 42 -25.81 8.84 -5.64
C PHE A 42 -24.80 9.48 -6.61
N VAL A 43 -23.99 8.67 -7.30
CA VAL A 43 -23.02 9.20 -8.29
C VAL A 43 -23.74 9.92 -9.43
N VAL A 44 -24.84 9.34 -9.92
CA VAL A 44 -25.65 9.97 -10.98
C VAL A 44 -26.24 11.29 -10.52
N GLU A 45 -26.77 11.36 -9.30
CA GLU A 45 -27.33 12.59 -8.72
C GLU A 45 -26.27 13.69 -8.60
N VAL A 46 -25.12 13.37 -8.00
CA VAL A 46 -24.00 14.32 -7.83
C VAL A 46 -23.52 14.85 -9.18
N LEU A 47 -23.38 13.98 -10.20
CA LEU A 47 -22.91 14.36 -11.53
C LEU A 47 -23.98 14.96 -12.45
N SER A 48 -25.26 14.82 -12.08
CA SER A 48 -26.37 15.47 -12.81
C SER A 48 -26.46 16.95 -12.50
N ASP A 49 -25.91 17.39 -11.36
CA ASP A 49 -25.73 18.81 -11.08
C ASP A 49 -24.67 19.41 -12.02
N PRO A 50 -25.03 20.41 -12.85
CA PRO A 50 -24.11 20.99 -13.83
C PRO A 50 -22.87 21.64 -13.22
N PHE A 51 -22.98 22.20 -12.02
CA PHE A 51 -21.86 22.82 -11.32
C PHE A 51 -20.88 21.75 -10.84
N ASN A 52 -21.37 20.69 -10.21
CA ASN A 52 -20.54 19.56 -9.77
C ASN A 52 -19.81 18.91 -10.94
N ALA A 53 -20.51 18.64 -12.04
CA ALA A 53 -19.90 18.11 -13.26
C ALA A 53 -18.81 19.05 -13.80
N ALA A 54 -19.09 20.35 -13.90
CA ALA A 54 -18.13 21.33 -14.38
C ALA A 54 -16.87 21.40 -13.50
N VAL A 55 -17.02 21.36 -12.18
CA VAL A 55 -15.88 21.35 -11.24
C VAL A 55 -15.06 20.07 -11.40
N LEU A 56 -15.69 18.89 -11.44
CA LEU A 56 -14.98 17.62 -11.56
C LEU A 56 -14.26 17.48 -12.89
N PHE A 57 -14.94 17.67 -14.01
CA PHE A 57 -14.33 17.53 -15.34
C PHE A 57 -13.37 18.68 -15.64
N GLY A 58 -13.66 19.90 -15.18
CA GLY A 58 -12.78 21.06 -15.32
C GLY A 58 -11.46 20.87 -14.57
N SER A 59 -11.52 20.46 -13.31
CA SER A 59 -10.31 20.16 -12.51
C SER A 59 -9.53 18.98 -13.08
N GLY A 60 -10.19 17.89 -13.47
CA GLY A 60 -9.56 16.75 -14.12
C GLY A 60 -8.85 17.11 -15.42
N THR A 61 -9.49 17.94 -16.27
CA THR A 61 -8.90 18.41 -17.52
C THR A 61 -7.71 19.34 -17.27
N ALA A 62 -7.79 20.23 -16.28
CA ALA A 62 -6.70 21.10 -15.90
C ALA A 62 -5.48 20.31 -15.40
N ILE A 63 -5.70 19.31 -14.52
CA ILE A 63 -4.65 18.42 -14.01
C ILE A 63 -4.03 17.62 -15.16
N ALA A 64 -4.84 17.06 -16.06
CA ALA A 64 -4.35 16.34 -17.24
C ALA A 64 -3.52 17.26 -18.15
N GLY A 65 -3.95 18.51 -18.35
CA GLY A 65 -3.21 19.52 -19.11
C GLY A 65 -1.85 19.84 -18.48
N VAL A 66 -1.81 20.07 -17.18
CA VAL A 66 -0.55 20.29 -16.42
C VAL A 66 0.36 19.07 -16.54
N LEU A 67 -0.19 17.85 -16.41
CA LEU A 67 0.57 16.62 -16.56
C LEU A 67 1.15 16.49 -17.97
N VAL A 68 0.37 16.76 -19.02
CA VAL A 68 0.85 16.72 -20.41
C VAL A 68 1.98 17.73 -20.63
N VAL A 69 1.82 18.97 -20.15
CA VAL A 69 2.88 20.00 -20.22
C VAL A 69 4.13 19.55 -19.47
N TYR A 70 3.97 19.01 -18.26
CA TYR A 70 5.08 18.48 -17.47
C TYR A 70 5.78 17.33 -18.19
N LEU A 71 5.04 16.35 -18.73
CA LEU A 71 5.62 15.21 -19.44
C LEU A 71 6.31 15.62 -20.74
N TRP A 72 5.91 16.75 -21.34
CA TRP A 72 6.56 17.34 -22.50
C TRP A 72 7.86 18.08 -22.14
N LEU A 73 7.89 18.77 -20.99
CA LEU A 73 9.05 19.54 -20.51
C LEU A 73 10.06 18.72 -19.69
N ARG A 74 9.66 17.58 -19.10
CA ARG A 74 10.53 16.77 -18.22
C ARG A 74 11.91 16.40 -18.80
N PRO A 75 12.09 16.07 -20.11
CA PRO A 75 13.40 15.59 -20.58
C PRO A 75 14.46 16.69 -20.62
N THR A 76 14.10 17.95 -20.35
CA THR A 76 15.04 19.09 -20.35
C THR A 76 15.41 19.58 -18.95
N ILE A 77 14.91 18.94 -17.87
CA ILE A 77 15.10 19.42 -16.49
C ILE A 77 16.17 18.58 -15.79
N THR A 78 17.35 19.17 -15.60
CA THR A 78 18.51 18.55 -14.93
C THR A 78 18.16 18.06 -13.51
N ASP A 79 17.35 18.80 -12.76
CA ASP A 79 16.95 18.44 -11.39
C ASP A 79 16.29 17.06 -11.30
N ILE A 80 15.52 16.66 -12.31
CA ILE A 80 14.85 15.35 -12.36
C ILE A 80 15.86 14.22 -12.55
N VAL A 81 16.92 14.46 -13.34
CA VAL A 81 17.99 13.48 -13.58
C VAL A 81 18.78 13.27 -12.28
N VAL A 82 19.23 14.36 -11.65
CA VAL A 82 19.98 14.33 -10.39
C VAL A 82 19.15 13.67 -9.28
N LEU A 83 17.86 13.99 -9.19
CA LEU A 83 16.95 13.36 -8.23
C LEU A 83 16.87 11.84 -8.45
N ARG A 84 16.74 11.38 -9.70
CA ARG A 84 16.64 9.94 -10.02
C ARG A 84 17.92 9.20 -9.63
N GLU A 85 19.08 9.76 -9.98
CA GLU A 85 20.38 9.19 -9.61
C GLU A 85 20.51 9.11 -8.08
N LYS A 86 20.07 10.14 -7.37
CA LYS A 86 20.11 10.13 -5.91
C LYS A 86 19.16 9.10 -5.30
N LEU A 87 17.96 8.93 -5.85
CA LEU A 87 17.02 7.90 -5.40
C LEU A 87 17.56 6.49 -5.65
N ALA A 88 18.24 6.26 -6.78
CA ALA A 88 18.88 4.96 -7.05
C ALA A 88 19.93 4.61 -5.97
N SER A 89 20.63 5.62 -5.41
CA SER A 89 21.58 5.42 -4.30
C SER A 89 20.94 4.98 -2.97
N TYR A 90 19.60 4.92 -2.87
CA TYR A 90 18.87 4.47 -1.68
C TYR A 90 18.24 3.08 -1.85
N GLY A 91 18.55 2.35 -2.93
CA GLY A 91 17.97 1.03 -3.20
C GLY A 91 18.25 -0.01 -2.10
N ASP A 92 19.42 0.08 -1.46
CA ASP A 92 19.84 -0.77 -0.34
C ASP A 92 19.01 -0.55 0.94
N LEU A 93 18.44 0.65 1.11
CA LEU A 93 17.61 1.01 2.26
C LEU A 93 16.15 0.56 2.12
N ILE A 94 15.73 0.07 0.95
CA ILE A 94 14.34 -0.33 0.70
C ILE A 94 13.85 -1.41 1.67
N PRO A 95 14.58 -2.52 1.93
CA PRO A 95 14.12 -3.52 2.89
C PRO A 95 13.91 -2.91 4.29
N TRP A 96 14.78 -1.99 4.70
CA TRP A 96 14.63 -1.28 5.97
C TRP A 96 13.39 -0.39 6.00
N MET A 97 13.16 0.41 4.95
CA MET A 97 11.94 1.23 4.82
C MET A 97 10.66 0.39 4.89
N LEU A 98 10.63 -0.73 4.17
CA LEU A 98 9.50 -1.67 4.18
C LEU A 98 9.30 -2.27 5.57
N ARG A 99 10.37 -2.70 6.25
CA ARG A 99 10.31 -3.22 7.63
C ARG A 99 9.78 -2.20 8.62
N LEU A 100 10.23 -0.95 8.56
CA LEU A 100 9.69 0.13 9.39
C LEU A 100 8.20 0.35 9.15
N SER A 101 7.79 0.30 7.88
CA SER A 101 6.41 0.63 7.47
C SER A 101 5.36 -0.31 8.03
N ILE A 102 5.68 -1.59 8.21
CA ILE A 102 4.74 -2.59 8.75
C ILE A 102 5.10 -3.07 10.15
N GLY A 103 6.38 -3.04 10.54
CA GLY A 103 6.84 -3.50 11.85
C GLY A 103 6.26 -2.66 12.99
N LEU A 104 6.29 -1.32 12.85
CA LEU A 104 5.74 -0.39 13.85
C LEU A 104 4.22 -0.57 14.02
N PRO A 105 3.41 -0.54 12.94
CA PRO A 105 1.98 -0.84 13.04
C PRO A 105 1.66 -2.21 13.64
N LEU A 106 2.41 -3.28 13.32
CA LEU A 106 2.15 -4.62 13.88
C LEU A 106 2.40 -4.69 15.39
N VAL A 107 3.45 -4.02 15.88
CA VAL A 107 3.65 -3.89 17.33
C VAL A 107 2.48 -3.13 17.94
N GLY A 108 2.08 -2.01 17.34
CA GLY A 108 0.89 -1.26 17.73
C GLY A 108 -0.38 -2.11 17.77
N ALA A 109 -0.60 -2.93 16.76
CA ALA A 109 -1.72 -3.85 16.61
C ALA A 109 -1.82 -4.83 17.77
N GLY A 110 -0.70 -5.41 18.18
CA GLY A 110 -0.68 -6.34 19.32
C GLY A 110 -0.99 -5.65 20.66
N PHE A 111 -0.55 -4.40 20.86
CA PHE A 111 -0.86 -3.66 22.09
C PHE A 111 -2.29 -3.12 22.15
N GLN A 112 -2.79 -2.61 21.02
CA GLN A 112 -4.12 -2.00 20.91
C GLN A 112 -5.23 -3.02 20.65
N GLY A 113 -4.88 -4.24 20.25
CA GLY A 113 -5.84 -5.32 20.02
C GLY A 113 -6.53 -5.24 18.67
N TYR A 114 -5.78 -5.12 17.57
CA TYR A 114 -6.36 -5.19 16.23
C TYR A 114 -5.60 -6.11 15.27
N LEU A 115 -6.29 -6.59 14.23
CA LEU A 115 -5.81 -7.55 13.25
C LEU A 115 -5.47 -6.83 11.94
N PHE A 116 -4.28 -6.24 11.87
CA PHE A 116 -3.77 -5.38 10.78
C PHE A 116 -4.50 -4.05 10.60
N ALA A 117 -5.83 -4.08 10.55
CA ALA A 117 -6.67 -2.90 10.48
C ALA A 117 -7.33 -2.64 11.84
N PRO A 118 -7.30 -1.40 12.35
CA PRO A 118 -7.96 -1.04 13.61
C PRO A 118 -9.46 -1.32 13.70
N ALA A 119 -10.13 -1.45 12.55
CA ALA A 119 -11.53 -1.83 12.46
C ALA A 119 -11.79 -3.30 12.84
N LEU A 120 -10.74 -4.14 12.86
CA LEU A 120 -10.81 -5.55 13.19
C LEU A 120 -10.17 -5.78 14.56
N THR A 121 -10.94 -5.68 15.62
CA THR A 121 -10.42 -5.70 16.99
C THR A 121 -10.50 -7.09 17.63
N PHE A 122 -9.66 -7.31 18.63
CA PHE A 122 -9.71 -8.44 19.55
C PHE A 122 -9.35 -7.94 20.95
N ASP A 123 -9.90 -8.57 22.00
CA ASP A 123 -9.53 -8.25 23.38
C ASP A 123 -8.12 -8.80 23.70
N PRO A 124 -7.11 -7.95 23.94
CA PRO A 124 -5.74 -8.40 24.23
C PRO A 124 -5.58 -9.13 25.55
N THR A 125 -6.50 -8.92 26.50
CA THR A 125 -6.47 -9.59 27.81
C THR A 125 -7.08 -10.99 27.73
N ALA A 126 -8.16 -11.15 26.96
CA ALA A 126 -8.76 -12.45 26.71
C ALA A 126 -7.95 -13.30 25.72
N ASN A 127 -7.25 -12.69 24.77
CA ASN A 127 -6.46 -13.36 23.74
C ASN A 127 -4.96 -12.98 23.79
N PRO A 128 -4.24 -13.36 24.86
CA PRO A 128 -2.84 -12.98 25.03
C PRO A 128 -1.93 -13.57 23.93
N VAL A 129 -2.34 -14.68 23.32
CA VAL A 129 -1.60 -15.31 22.21
C VAL A 129 -1.56 -14.40 20.98
N PHE A 130 -2.70 -13.80 20.58
CA PHE A 130 -2.72 -12.87 19.44
C PHE A 130 -1.89 -11.63 19.72
N ARG A 131 -1.99 -11.08 20.94
CA ARG A 131 -1.15 -9.97 21.37
C ARG A 131 0.34 -10.29 21.20
N VAL A 132 0.80 -11.42 21.75
CA VAL A 132 2.22 -11.82 21.65
C VAL A 132 2.62 -12.11 20.21
N LEU A 133 1.74 -12.73 19.41
CA LEU A 133 1.99 -13.00 18.00
C LEU A 133 2.23 -11.72 17.19
N PHE A 134 1.34 -10.73 17.31
CA PHE A 134 1.48 -9.45 16.59
C PHE A 134 2.67 -8.63 17.08
N ILE A 135 2.91 -8.58 18.40
CA ILE A 135 4.11 -7.93 18.96
C ILE A 135 5.37 -8.61 18.45
N GLY A 136 5.42 -9.95 18.48
CA GLY A 136 6.57 -10.73 18.02
C GLY A 136 6.83 -10.57 16.53
N LEU A 137 5.79 -10.68 15.69
CA LEU A 137 5.88 -10.45 14.25
C LEU A 137 6.35 -9.03 13.94
N GLY A 138 5.75 -8.03 14.59
CA GLY A 138 6.11 -6.63 14.42
C GLY A 138 7.55 -6.34 14.85
N PHE A 139 7.96 -6.84 16.02
CA PHE A 139 9.33 -6.69 16.53
C PHE A 139 10.35 -7.36 15.60
N CYS A 140 10.17 -8.63 15.27
CA CYS A 140 11.10 -9.33 14.39
C CYS A 140 11.17 -8.71 12.99
N THR A 141 10.03 -8.24 12.46
CA THR A 141 10.02 -7.49 11.19
C THR A 141 10.78 -6.18 11.33
N LEU A 142 10.53 -5.39 12.38
CA LEU A 142 11.15 -4.10 12.59
C LEU A 142 12.69 -4.20 12.65
N PHE A 143 13.20 -5.13 13.45
CA PHE A 143 14.64 -5.36 13.60
C PHE A 143 15.26 -6.13 12.43
N GLY A 144 14.44 -6.72 11.55
CA GLY A 144 14.91 -7.58 10.48
C GLY A 144 15.58 -8.84 11.01
N LEU A 145 14.87 -9.57 11.86
CA LEU A 145 15.28 -10.85 12.45
C LEU A 145 14.46 -11.98 11.83
N GLY A 146 15.09 -12.86 11.08
CA GLY A 146 14.44 -13.92 10.33
C GLY A 146 13.48 -13.38 9.26
N THR A 147 13.86 -12.29 8.58
CA THR A 147 12.94 -11.45 7.78
C THR A 147 12.08 -12.24 6.79
N ARG A 148 12.67 -13.23 6.09
CA ARG A 148 11.92 -14.08 5.15
C ARG A 148 10.90 -14.99 5.85
N ILE A 149 11.29 -15.58 6.99
CA ILE A 149 10.41 -16.43 7.81
C ILE A 149 9.26 -15.59 8.35
N VAL A 150 9.58 -14.45 8.95
CA VAL A 150 8.60 -13.53 9.55
C VAL A 150 7.66 -12.96 8.49
N SER A 151 8.16 -12.63 7.31
CA SER A 151 7.33 -12.18 6.19
C SER A 151 6.39 -13.27 5.69
N THR A 152 6.85 -14.52 5.65
CA THR A 152 6.01 -15.68 5.32
C THR A 152 4.92 -15.86 6.38
N LEU A 153 5.27 -15.80 7.67
CA LEU A 153 4.31 -15.90 8.76
C LEU A 153 3.29 -14.75 8.74
N GLY A 154 3.73 -13.53 8.41
CA GLY A 154 2.87 -12.37 8.24
C GLY A 154 1.86 -12.55 7.10
N LEU A 155 2.30 -13.07 5.95
CA LEU A 155 1.40 -13.41 4.83
C LEU A 155 0.41 -14.51 5.19
N LEU A 156 0.87 -15.57 5.86
CA LEU A 156 0.00 -16.66 6.30
C LEU A 156 -1.02 -16.18 7.33
N LEU A 157 -0.60 -15.31 8.26
CA LEU A 157 -1.50 -14.72 9.25
C LEU A 157 -2.53 -13.80 8.58
N PHE A 158 -2.11 -12.93 7.66
CA PHE A 158 -3.01 -12.09 6.89
C PHE A 158 -4.04 -12.94 6.12
N GLY A 159 -3.57 -13.97 5.41
CA GLY A 159 -4.43 -14.90 4.68
C GLY A 159 -5.37 -15.68 5.59
N TRP A 160 -4.92 -16.08 6.78
CA TRP A 160 -5.76 -16.74 7.78
C TRP A 160 -6.84 -15.79 8.30
N VAL A 161 -6.50 -14.55 8.65
CA VAL A 161 -7.50 -13.54 9.07
C VAL A 161 -8.54 -13.34 7.97
N PHE A 162 -8.09 -13.20 6.72
CA PHE A 162 -8.96 -13.00 5.57
C PHE A 162 -9.95 -14.14 5.35
N VAL A 163 -9.50 -15.40 5.47
CA VAL A 163 -10.34 -16.58 5.18
C VAL A 163 -11.17 -17.01 6.40
N ALA A 164 -10.63 -16.92 7.61
CA ALA A 164 -11.18 -17.56 8.80
C ALA A 164 -11.82 -16.59 9.81
N ILE A 165 -11.47 -15.31 9.78
CA ILE A 165 -11.93 -14.33 10.77
C ILE A 165 -12.86 -13.31 10.12
N ASP A 166 -12.31 -12.47 9.25
CA ASP A 166 -13.08 -11.41 8.59
C ASP A 166 -12.44 -11.01 7.26
N LEU A 167 -13.25 -10.94 6.21
CA LEU A 167 -12.84 -10.49 4.88
C LEU A 167 -12.43 -9.01 4.88
N GLY A 168 -12.91 -8.22 5.84
CA GLY A 168 -12.61 -6.81 6.06
C GLY A 168 -11.12 -6.49 6.19
N VAL A 169 -10.27 -7.48 6.48
CA VAL A 169 -8.81 -7.29 6.56
C VAL A 169 -8.21 -6.84 5.22
N ILE A 170 -8.94 -7.04 4.12
CA ILE A 170 -8.59 -6.52 2.80
C ILE A 170 -8.45 -4.99 2.77
N ILE A 171 -8.97 -4.26 3.77
CA ILE A 171 -8.67 -2.82 3.88
C ILE A 171 -7.19 -2.54 4.14
N ALA A 172 -6.48 -3.48 4.78
CA ALA A 172 -5.04 -3.44 5.02
C ALA A 172 -4.27 -4.25 3.96
N ILE A 173 -4.78 -4.33 2.72
CA ILE A 173 -4.17 -5.14 1.65
C ILE A 173 -2.74 -4.72 1.31
N GLU A 174 -2.33 -3.50 1.66
CA GLU A 174 -0.96 -3.01 1.47
C GLU A 174 0.09 -3.81 2.26
N TYR A 175 -0.29 -4.54 3.30
CA TYR A 175 0.63 -5.45 4.00
C TYR A 175 1.12 -6.59 3.10
N VAL A 176 0.26 -7.09 2.22
CA VAL A 176 0.57 -8.22 1.32
C VAL A 176 1.74 -7.91 0.38
N PRO A 177 1.73 -6.84 -0.46
CA PRO A 177 2.86 -6.53 -1.33
C PRO A 177 4.13 -6.21 -0.54
N ILE A 178 4.02 -5.64 0.66
CA ILE A 178 5.19 -5.34 1.51
C ILE A 178 5.83 -6.64 2.01
N PHE A 179 5.05 -7.56 2.58
CA PHE A 179 5.58 -8.85 3.01
C PHE A 179 6.10 -9.69 1.85
N LEU A 180 5.42 -9.71 0.70
CA LEU A 180 5.92 -10.37 -0.51
C LEU A 180 7.27 -9.79 -0.95
N SER A 181 7.41 -8.47 -0.87
CA SER A 181 8.67 -7.80 -1.21
C SER A 181 9.77 -8.12 -0.21
N LEU A 182 9.49 -8.13 1.10
CA LEU A 182 10.46 -8.53 2.13
C LEU A 182 10.85 -10.01 2.06
N LEU A 183 9.94 -10.88 1.63
CA LEU A 183 10.24 -12.28 1.33
C LEU A 183 11.24 -12.40 0.18
N VAL A 184 11.14 -11.51 -0.82
CA VAL A 184 12.03 -11.47 -1.99
C VAL A 184 13.37 -10.82 -1.68
N LEU A 185 13.35 -9.67 -0.98
CA LEU A 185 14.54 -8.88 -0.70
C LEU A 185 15.39 -9.47 0.42
N GLY A 186 14.75 -10.04 1.45
CA GLY A 186 15.41 -10.43 2.70
C GLY A 186 15.50 -9.29 3.71
N GLY A 187 16.45 -9.39 4.64
CA GLY A 187 16.64 -8.42 5.73
C GLY A 187 17.12 -7.06 5.24
N GLY A 188 18.05 -7.02 4.29
CA GLY A 188 18.70 -5.80 3.83
C GLY A 188 19.43 -5.06 4.93
N ARG A 189 19.98 -3.89 4.60
CA ARG A 189 20.70 -3.06 5.55
C ARG A 189 19.90 -1.84 6.00
N PRO A 190 19.93 -1.48 7.29
CA PRO A 190 20.48 -2.22 8.44
C PRO A 190 19.49 -3.27 8.98
N SER A 191 19.93 -4.50 9.27
CA SER A 191 19.10 -5.54 9.92
C SER A 191 19.88 -6.43 10.89
N ALA A 192 19.17 -7.08 11.82
CA ALA A 192 19.74 -8.12 12.66
C ALA A 192 20.22 -9.32 11.84
N ASP A 193 19.52 -9.66 10.75
CA ASP A 193 19.92 -10.70 9.79
C ASP A 193 21.30 -10.38 9.17
N ASP A 194 21.53 -9.14 8.72
CA ASP A 194 22.82 -8.67 8.18
C ASP A 194 23.91 -8.74 9.26
N MET A 195 23.65 -8.23 10.47
CA MET A 195 24.62 -8.26 11.57
C MET A 195 25.00 -9.69 12.00
N LEU A 196 24.00 -10.58 12.13
CA LEU A 196 24.25 -11.96 12.53
C LEU A 196 24.99 -12.73 11.44
N LEU A 197 24.69 -12.46 10.17
CA LEU A 197 25.40 -13.05 9.04
C LEU A 197 26.87 -12.66 9.04
N GLU A 198 27.18 -11.37 9.24
CA GLU A 198 28.56 -10.87 9.30
C GLU A 198 29.36 -11.53 10.44
N VAL A 199 28.73 -11.67 11.62
CA VAL A 199 29.35 -12.38 12.75
C VAL A 199 29.58 -13.85 12.42
N ALA A 200 28.64 -14.50 11.72
CA ALA A 200 28.74 -15.91 11.39
C ALA A 200 29.77 -16.21 10.30
N SER A 201 29.90 -15.33 9.30
CA SER A 201 30.86 -15.44 8.21
C SER A 201 32.30 -15.09 8.62
N THR A 202 32.46 -14.33 9.71
CA THR A 202 33.78 -13.94 10.23
C THR A 202 34.52 -15.14 10.85
N ALA A 203 35.70 -15.44 10.30
CA ALA A 203 36.55 -16.53 10.80
C ALA A 203 36.93 -16.31 12.27
N GLY A 204 36.74 -17.36 13.09
CA GLY A 204 37.12 -17.36 14.50
C GLY A 204 35.99 -16.99 15.48
N THR A 205 34.81 -16.60 15.01
CA THR A 205 33.66 -16.38 15.91
C THR A 205 33.11 -17.70 16.45
N TYR A 206 32.58 -17.68 17.68
CA TYR A 206 31.91 -18.83 18.26
C TYR A 206 30.60 -19.15 17.54
N TYR A 207 29.88 -18.11 17.10
CA TYR A 207 28.61 -18.26 16.40
C TYR A 207 28.79 -18.98 15.05
N GLY A 208 29.82 -18.63 14.29
CA GLY A 208 30.14 -19.28 13.01
C GLY A 208 30.48 -20.78 13.13
N ARG A 209 30.82 -21.30 14.31
CA ARG A 209 31.06 -22.75 14.53
C ARG A 209 29.78 -23.57 14.61
N ILE A 210 28.67 -22.94 15.00
CA ILE A 210 27.37 -23.59 15.19
C ILE A 210 26.46 -23.32 13.99
N ASP A 211 26.72 -22.23 13.27
CA ASP A 211 25.82 -21.55 12.34
C ASP A 211 24.92 -22.48 11.49
N PRO A 212 23.63 -22.59 11.85
CA PRO A 212 22.66 -23.38 11.10
C PRO A 212 21.97 -22.59 9.98
N VAL A 213 22.17 -21.27 9.87
CA VAL A 213 21.31 -20.39 9.06
C VAL A 213 22.00 -19.91 7.79
N HIS A 214 23.34 -19.81 7.76
CA HIS A 214 24.06 -19.30 6.60
C HIS A 214 23.83 -20.10 5.31
N HIS A 215 23.82 -21.43 5.38
CA HIS A 215 23.53 -22.27 4.21
C HIS A 215 22.10 -22.09 3.69
N LEU A 216 21.12 -21.99 4.61
CA LEU A 216 19.74 -21.76 4.23
C LEU A 216 19.56 -20.37 3.61
N LYS A 217 20.21 -19.35 4.17
CA LYS A 217 20.18 -17.98 3.64
C LYS A 217 20.78 -17.93 2.24
N ALA A 218 21.98 -18.46 2.05
CA ALA A 218 22.66 -18.46 0.75
C ALA A 218 21.81 -19.14 -0.34
N TYR A 219 21.24 -20.32 -0.04
CA TYR A 219 20.33 -21.02 -0.94
C TYR A 219 19.10 -20.19 -1.29
N LEU A 220 18.48 -19.55 -0.29
CA LEU A 220 17.30 -18.73 -0.49
C LEU A 220 17.63 -17.44 -1.27
N ASP A 221 18.79 -16.83 -1.06
CA ASP A 221 19.26 -15.67 -1.82
C ASP A 221 19.43 -16.04 -3.29
N GLU A 222 20.18 -17.09 -3.60
CA GLU A 222 20.38 -17.58 -4.98
C GLU A 222 19.06 -17.93 -5.68
N THR A 223 18.14 -18.59 -4.97
CA THR A 223 16.86 -19.02 -5.55
C THR A 223 15.95 -17.84 -5.88
N ILE A 224 15.99 -16.78 -5.06
CA ILE A 224 15.01 -15.69 -5.12
C ILE A 224 15.55 -14.43 -5.83
N ASP A 225 16.86 -14.34 -6.04
CA ASP A 225 17.51 -13.22 -6.72
C ASP A 225 16.84 -12.80 -8.05
N PRO A 226 16.44 -13.73 -8.96
CA PRO A 226 15.80 -13.37 -10.22
C PRO A 226 14.44 -12.66 -10.06
N PHE A 227 13.83 -12.72 -8.88
CA PHE A 227 12.55 -12.07 -8.58
C PHE A 227 12.71 -10.65 -8.05
N ARG A 228 13.91 -10.23 -7.61
CA ARG A 228 14.15 -8.88 -7.06
C ARG A 228 13.78 -7.77 -8.05
N ARG A 229 14.03 -7.99 -9.34
CA ARG A 229 13.62 -7.06 -10.41
C ARG A 229 12.10 -6.79 -10.46
N TYR A 230 11.26 -7.68 -9.93
CA TYR A 230 9.80 -7.50 -9.91
C TYR A 230 9.28 -6.82 -8.64
N VAL A 231 10.12 -6.59 -7.63
CA VAL A 231 9.71 -5.91 -6.39
C VAL A 231 9.08 -4.54 -6.63
N PRO A 232 9.62 -3.65 -7.49
CA PRO A 232 8.98 -2.37 -7.78
C PRO A 232 7.56 -2.53 -8.34
N MET A 233 7.33 -3.58 -9.15
CA MET A 233 6.00 -3.90 -9.68
C MET A 233 5.08 -4.39 -8.57
N VAL A 234 5.52 -5.32 -7.71
CA VAL A 234 4.71 -5.84 -6.60
C VAL A 234 4.25 -4.69 -5.71
N LEU A 235 5.17 -3.78 -5.34
CA LEU A 235 4.87 -2.63 -4.51
C LEU A 235 3.92 -1.65 -5.20
N ARG A 236 4.18 -1.25 -6.45
CA ARG A 236 3.31 -0.27 -7.14
C ARG A 236 1.92 -0.84 -7.43
N VAL A 237 1.82 -2.10 -7.84
CA VAL A 237 0.53 -2.75 -8.13
C VAL A 237 -0.24 -2.92 -6.83
N GLY A 238 0.42 -3.37 -5.77
CA GLY A 238 -0.19 -3.48 -4.44
C GLY A 238 -0.73 -2.14 -3.94
N MET A 239 0.08 -1.08 -4.04
CA MET A 239 -0.34 0.28 -3.70
C MET A 239 -1.53 0.75 -4.53
N GLY A 240 -1.50 0.50 -5.85
CA GLY A 240 -2.59 0.91 -6.72
C GLY A 240 -3.88 0.12 -6.47
N VAL A 241 -3.78 -1.16 -6.12
CA VAL A 241 -4.94 -1.96 -5.67
C VAL A 241 -5.52 -1.38 -4.40
N THR A 242 -4.71 -0.97 -3.42
CA THR A 242 -5.20 -0.30 -2.21
C THR A 242 -5.97 0.97 -2.55
N PHE A 243 -5.43 1.83 -3.41
CA PHE A 243 -6.13 3.06 -3.84
C PHE A 243 -7.46 2.79 -4.56
N VAL A 244 -7.48 1.83 -5.49
CA VAL A 244 -8.73 1.44 -6.18
C VAL A 244 -9.74 0.90 -5.18
N TYR A 245 -9.30 0.09 -4.22
CA TYR A 245 -10.17 -0.45 -3.17
C TYR A 245 -10.74 0.67 -2.28
N LEU A 246 -9.91 1.62 -1.83
CA LEU A 246 -10.36 2.75 -1.03
C LEU A 246 -11.38 3.62 -1.80
N GLY A 247 -11.06 4.02 -3.02
CA GLY A 247 -11.96 4.87 -3.79
C GLY A 247 -13.26 4.16 -4.21
N LEU A 248 -13.17 2.90 -4.66
CA LEU A 248 -14.35 2.19 -5.15
C LEU A 248 -15.20 1.64 -4.01
N ILE A 249 -14.59 0.98 -3.05
CA ILE A 249 -15.30 0.22 -2.02
C ILE A 249 -15.55 1.08 -0.79
N GLN A 250 -14.56 1.82 -0.30
CA GLN A 250 -14.72 2.62 0.93
C GLN A 250 -15.40 3.97 0.70
N LYS A 251 -15.43 4.46 -0.55
CA LYS A 251 -16.09 5.73 -0.89
C LYS A 251 -17.35 5.54 -1.71
N LEU A 252 -17.24 4.98 -2.91
CA LEU A 252 -18.40 4.90 -3.82
C LEU A 252 -19.42 3.84 -3.40
N ALA A 253 -19.00 2.69 -2.89
CA ALA A 253 -19.93 1.63 -2.48
C ALA A 253 -20.62 1.92 -1.14
N THR A 254 -20.12 2.87 -0.35
CA THR A 254 -20.63 3.29 0.97
C THR A 254 -20.80 4.81 1.06
N PRO A 255 -21.61 5.43 0.18
CA PRO A 255 -21.70 6.88 0.11
C PRO A 255 -22.27 7.51 1.39
N GLY A 256 -23.20 6.84 2.08
CA GLY A 256 -23.76 7.32 3.35
C GLY A 256 -22.72 7.53 4.44
N GLN A 257 -21.75 6.62 4.57
CA GLN A 257 -20.65 6.76 5.53
C GLN A 257 -19.64 7.81 5.09
N SER A 258 -19.36 7.86 3.79
CA SER A 258 -18.46 8.87 3.25
C SER A 258 -18.98 10.29 3.47
N LEU A 259 -20.30 10.49 3.39
CA LEU A 259 -20.93 11.76 3.74
C LEU A 259 -20.81 12.09 5.23
N LEU A 260 -20.91 11.10 6.12
CA LEU A 260 -20.66 11.31 7.55
C LEU A 260 -19.21 11.73 7.83
N VAL A 261 -18.24 11.24 7.06
CA VAL A 261 -16.84 11.70 7.15
C VAL A 261 -16.73 13.17 6.73
N VAL A 262 -17.38 13.56 5.63
CA VAL A 262 -17.41 14.96 5.16
C VAL A 262 -18.00 15.88 6.23
N ASP A 263 -19.09 15.46 6.86
CA ASP A 263 -19.77 16.21 7.92
C ASP A 263 -18.93 16.29 9.20
N ARG A 264 -18.40 15.15 9.67
CA ARG A 264 -17.55 15.06 10.87
C ARG A 264 -16.36 16.01 10.83
N TYR A 265 -15.74 16.15 9.67
CA TYR A 265 -14.57 17.01 9.48
C TYR A 265 -14.91 18.39 8.88
N GLY A 266 -16.19 18.68 8.65
CA GLY A 266 -16.65 19.97 8.13
C GLY A 266 -16.00 20.38 6.81
N LEU A 267 -15.73 19.42 5.90
CA LEU A 267 -14.90 19.68 4.71
C LEU A 267 -15.50 20.73 3.77
N THR A 268 -16.82 20.88 3.78
CA THR A 268 -17.55 21.92 3.04
C THR A 268 -17.24 23.34 3.52
N SER A 269 -16.69 23.51 4.73
CA SER A 269 -16.21 24.80 5.22
C SER A 269 -14.82 25.18 4.66
N LEU A 270 -14.02 24.18 4.24
CA LEU A 270 -12.69 24.38 3.67
C LEU A 270 -12.76 24.69 2.17
N VAL A 271 -13.52 23.87 1.44
CA VAL A 271 -13.86 24.11 0.04
C VAL A 271 -15.38 24.07 -0.07
N PRO A 272 -16.04 25.21 -0.38
CA PRO A 272 -17.49 25.34 -0.37
C PRO A 272 -18.11 24.71 -1.62
N VAL A 273 -18.05 23.38 -1.67
CA VAL A 273 -18.69 22.52 -2.67
C VAL A 273 -19.61 21.53 -1.98
N ASP A 274 -20.50 20.94 -2.77
CA ASP A 274 -21.41 19.90 -2.30
C ASP A 274 -20.66 18.72 -1.62
N ALA A 275 -21.27 18.16 -0.58
CA ALA A 275 -20.67 17.03 0.16
C ALA A 275 -20.53 15.78 -0.72
N GLY A 276 -21.47 15.55 -1.64
CA GLY A 276 -21.38 14.48 -2.60
C GLY A 276 -20.22 14.66 -3.58
N LEU A 277 -19.92 15.90 -3.98
CA LEU A 277 -18.77 16.21 -4.82
C LEU A 277 -17.43 15.89 -4.12
N TRP A 278 -17.32 16.12 -2.81
CA TRP A 278 -16.17 15.70 -2.02
C TRP A 278 -15.96 14.18 -2.08
N VAL A 279 -17.03 13.40 -1.85
CA VAL A 279 -16.99 11.93 -1.86
C VAL A 279 -16.62 11.40 -3.25
N VAL A 280 -17.36 11.82 -4.28
CA VAL A 280 -17.18 11.35 -5.65
C VAL A 280 -15.82 11.81 -6.22
N GLY A 281 -15.43 13.05 -5.96
CA GLY A 281 -14.15 13.60 -6.39
C GLY A 281 -12.97 12.86 -5.78
N ALA A 282 -12.97 12.65 -4.45
CA ALA A 282 -11.92 11.90 -3.77
C ALA A 282 -11.85 10.45 -4.26
N ALA A 283 -12.99 9.79 -4.42
CA ALA A 283 -13.04 8.43 -4.92
C ALA A 283 -12.47 8.28 -6.34
N ILE A 284 -12.87 9.15 -7.26
CA ILE A 284 -12.37 9.14 -8.63
C ILE A 284 -10.87 9.42 -8.66
N ALA A 285 -10.39 10.39 -7.87
CA ALA A 285 -8.97 10.70 -7.77
C ALA A 285 -8.17 9.49 -7.31
N GLU A 286 -8.62 8.79 -6.25
CA GLU A 286 -7.97 7.58 -5.75
C GLU A 286 -7.99 6.45 -6.76
N ILE A 287 -9.12 6.19 -7.42
CA ILE A 287 -9.21 5.16 -8.45
C ILE A 287 -8.25 5.47 -9.60
N ILE A 288 -8.20 6.73 -10.08
CA ILE A 288 -7.30 7.13 -11.17
C ILE A 288 -5.84 6.95 -10.74
N VAL A 289 -5.45 7.44 -9.56
CA VAL A 289 -4.08 7.28 -9.04
C VAL A 289 -3.73 5.79 -8.94
N GLY A 290 -4.65 4.96 -8.44
CA GLY A 290 -4.47 3.52 -8.33
C GLY A 290 -4.30 2.83 -9.68
N LEU A 291 -5.12 3.18 -10.67
CA LEU A 291 -4.99 2.64 -12.04
C LEU A 291 -3.69 3.07 -12.71
N VAL A 292 -3.27 4.32 -12.51
CA VAL A 292 -1.99 4.86 -13.02
C VAL A 292 -0.81 4.12 -12.41
N LEU A 293 -0.84 3.84 -11.10
CA LEU A 293 0.16 3.03 -10.40
C LEU A 293 0.18 1.57 -10.89
N ILE A 294 -0.98 0.95 -11.10
CA ILE A 294 -1.11 -0.42 -11.64
C ILE A 294 -0.59 -0.51 -13.08
N ALA A 295 -0.84 0.52 -13.90
CA ALA A 295 -0.32 0.60 -15.26
C ALA A 295 1.19 0.89 -15.28
N GLY A 296 1.73 1.50 -14.22
CA GLY A 296 3.12 1.92 -14.14
C GLY A 296 3.36 3.09 -15.08
N PHE A 297 2.40 4.02 -15.13
CA PHE A 297 2.49 5.28 -15.86
C PHE A 297 2.76 6.39 -14.86
N PHE A 298 3.72 7.26 -15.16
CA PHE A 298 4.13 8.36 -14.30
C PHE A 298 4.39 7.93 -12.84
N THR A 299 5.03 6.77 -12.63
CA THR A 299 5.03 6.03 -11.35
C THR A 299 5.57 6.86 -10.18
N ARG A 300 6.71 7.53 -10.35
CA ARG A 300 7.28 8.40 -9.31
C ARG A 300 6.40 9.61 -9.02
N GLY A 301 5.77 10.16 -10.05
CA GLY A 301 4.82 11.26 -9.87
C GLY A 301 3.56 10.82 -9.15
N ALA A 302 2.99 9.67 -9.52
CA ALA A 302 1.85 9.08 -8.83
C ALA A 302 2.17 8.77 -7.37
N ALA A 303 3.34 8.19 -7.07
CA ALA A 303 3.79 7.96 -5.70
C ALA A 303 3.96 9.27 -4.91
N ALA A 304 4.47 10.34 -5.54
CA ALA A 304 4.55 11.66 -4.91
C ALA A 304 3.16 12.25 -4.63
N VAL A 305 2.22 12.12 -5.57
CA VAL A 305 0.81 12.51 -5.37
C VAL A 305 0.20 11.74 -4.21
N SER A 306 0.41 10.42 -4.14
CA SER A 306 -0.03 9.59 -3.01
C SER A 306 0.55 10.07 -1.68
N PHE A 307 1.84 10.41 -1.65
CA PHE A 307 2.50 10.92 -0.46
C PHE A 307 1.87 12.25 0.00
N VAL A 308 1.58 13.16 -0.94
CA VAL A 308 0.88 14.41 -0.64
C VAL A 308 -0.53 14.13 -0.11
N LEU A 309 -1.29 13.24 -0.74
CA LEU A 309 -2.64 12.86 -0.30
C LEU A 309 -2.62 12.34 1.15
N PHE A 310 -1.77 11.37 1.46
CA PHE A 310 -1.65 10.83 2.81
C PHE A 310 -1.17 11.87 3.82
N THR A 311 -0.28 12.78 3.42
CA THR A 311 0.17 13.88 4.27
C THR A 311 -1.00 14.83 4.57
N THR A 312 -1.78 15.18 3.56
CA THR A 312 -2.94 16.05 3.72
C THR A 312 -4.02 15.42 4.61
N THR A 313 -4.28 14.11 4.49
CA THR A 313 -5.24 13.45 5.39
C THR A 313 -4.69 13.37 6.82
N LEU A 314 -3.44 12.93 6.98
CA LEU A 314 -2.81 12.76 8.29
C LEU A 314 -2.76 14.05 9.11
N PHE A 315 -2.42 15.18 8.49
CA PHE A 315 -2.29 16.46 9.18
C PHE A 315 -3.56 17.33 9.08
N GLY A 316 -4.44 17.03 8.13
CA GLY A 316 -5.69 17.77 7.93
C GLY A 316 -6.85 17.25 8.78
N LEU A 317 -6.81 15.98 9.21
CA LEU A 317 -7.89 15.35 9.98
C LEU A 317 -7.44 15.15 11.45
N PRO A 318 -8.05 15.86 12.42
CA PRO A 318 -7.55 15.94 13.79
C PRO A 318 -7.57 14.61 14.58
N ASP A 319 -8.42 13.65 14.20
CA ASP A 319 -8.60 12.37 14.90
C ASP A 319 -8.19 11.17 14.04
N ASP A 320 -7.47 11.38 12.93
CA ASP A 320 -7.11 10.30 12.02
C ASP A 320 -5.90 9.50 12.55
N PRO A 321 -6.05 8.19 12.79
CA PRO A 321 -5.04 7.38 13.46
C PRO A 321 -3.81 7.18 12.56
N VAL A 322 -2.72 7.84 12.95
CA VAL A 322 -1.43 7.84 12.25
C VAL A 322 -0.94 6.43 11.90
N LEU A 323 -1.12 5.47 12.82
CA LEU A 323 -0.65 4.09 12.64
C LEU A 323 -1.24 3.40 11.40
N ALA A 324 -2.47 3.74 11.01
CA ALA A 324 -3.13 3.18 9.84
C ALA A 324 -2.50 3.64 8.50
N HIS A 325 -1.73 4.73 8.53
CA HIS A 325 -1.15 5.33 7.32
C HIS A 325 0.34 5.02 7.14
N ILE A 326 1.04 4.56 8.19
CA ILE A 326 2.50 4.33 8.15
C ILE A 326 2.88 3.30 7.08
N SER A 327 2.09 2.23 6.92
CA SER A 327 2.28 1.22 5.89
C SER A 327 2.22 1.83 4.48
N LEU A 328 1.22 2.67 4.24
CA LEU A 328 1.00 3.37 2.98
C LEU A 328 2.07 4.42 2.68
N PHE A 329 2.54 5.16 3.68
CA PHE A 329 3.67 6.07 3.53
C PHE A 329 4.95 5.32 3.15
N GLY A 330 5.25 4.22 3.84
CA GLY A 330 6.43 3.40 3.51
C GLY A 330 6.35 2.80 2.11
N LEU A 331 5.16 2.34 1.71
CA LEU A 331 4.90 1.85 0.36
C LEU A 331 5.08 2.95 -0.70
N ALA A 332 4.52 4.14 -0.46
CA ALA A 332 4.68 5.31 -1.33
C ALA A 332 6.16 5.69 -1.50
N SER A 333 6.90 5.76 -0.40
CA SER A 333 8.32 6.09 -0.42
C SER A 333 9.14 5.01 -1.14
N ALA A 334 8.85 3.73 -0.93
CA ALA A 334 9.53 2.65 -1.64
C ALA A 334 9.27 2.70 -3.16
N VAL A 335 8.02 2.92 -3.59
CA VAL A 335 7.66 3.08 -5.00
C VAL A 335 8.28 4.34 -5.61
N PHE A 336 8.33 5.44 -4.86
CA PHE A 336 8.99 6.67 -5.30
C PHE A 336 10.49 6.48 -5.56
N THR A 337 11.17 5.77 -4.65
CA THR A 337 12.60 5.46 -4.76
C THR A 337 12.86 4.51 -5.94
N LEU A 338 12.20 3.35 -5.95
CA LEU A 338 12.42 2.29 -6.95
C LEU A 338 11.89 2.65 -8.35
N GLY A 339 10.80 3.39 -8.44
CA GLY A 339 10.13 3.67 -9.71
C GLY A 339 9.29 2.49 -10.24
N ALA A 340 9.24 2.35 -11.56
CA ALA A 340 8.18 1.60 -12.24
C ALA A 340 8.45 0.08 -12.41
N GLY A 341 9.73 -0.31 -12.45
CA GLY A 341 10.14 -1.70 -12.70
C GLY A 341 9.86 -2.20 -14.13
N PRO A 342 10.13 -3.50 -14.40
CA PRO A 342 10.33 -4.07 -15.73
C PRO A 342 9.05 -4.30 -16.57
N LEU A 343 7.86 -4.09 -16.01
CA LEU A 343 6.59 -4.26 -16.74
C LEU A 343 5.75 -3.00 -16.57
N SER A 344 6.22 -1.87 -17.07
CA SER A 344 5.55 -0.57 -16.88
C SER A 344 5.39 0.19 -18.20
N ILE A 345 4.32 0.99 -18.30
CA ILE A 345 4.15 1.91 -19.43
C ILE A 345 5.30 2.93 -19.45
N ASP A 346 5.80 3.35 -18.29
CA ASP A 346 6.96 4.23 -18.17
C ASP A 346 8.20 3.68 -18.87
N GLN A 347 8.45 2.38 -18.78
CA GLN A 347 9.57 1.74 -19.48
C GLN A 347 9.28 1.58 -20.98
N TRP A 348 8.02 1.37 -21.38
CA TRP A 348 7.66 1.21 -22.78
C TRP A 348 7.69 2.53 -23.57
N ILE A 349 7.26 3.63 -22.93
CA ILE A 349 7.20 4.98 -23.53
C ILE A 349 8.47 5.78 -23.23
N GLY A 350 9.11 5.54 -22.10
CA GLY A 350 10.37 6.20 -21.71
C GLY A 350 11.52 5.74 -22.60
N ARG A 351 12.31 6.68 -23.11
CA ARG A 351 13.64 6.33 -23.61
C ARG A 351 14.50 5.93 -22.40
N PRO A 352 15.21 4.78 -22.44
CA PRO A 352 16.03 4.33 -21.33
C PRO A 352 17.03 5.44 -20.98
N ALA A 353 16.97 5.89 -19.73
CA ALA A 353 17.98 6.79 -19.19
C ALA A 353 18.86 5.92 -18.30
N LEU A 354 20.00 5.52 -18.87
CA LEU A 354 21.01 4.61 -18.32
C LEU A 354 20.55 3.15 -18.28
N ASP A 355 21.48 2.22 -18.45
CA ASP A 355 21.24 0.78 -18.60
C ASP A 355 20.30 0.25 -17.51
N ASP A 356 19.02 0.05 -17.85
CA ASP A 356 17.94 -0.34 -16.92
C ASP A 356 18.17 -1.70 -16.25
N ASP A 357 19.20 -2.45 -16.67
CA ASP A 357 19.67 -3.68 -16.03
C ASP A 357 20.44 -3.41 -14.72
N GLU A 358 20.86 -2.17 -14.45
CA GLU A 358 21.66 -1.80 -13.26
C GLU A 358 20.82 -1.35 -12.04
N GLN A 359 19.49 -1.27 -12.16
CA GLN A 359 18.57 -0.95 -11.04
C GLN A 359 18.13 -2.18 -10.23
N THR A 360 18.92 -3.25 -10.24
CA THR A 360 18.71 -4.36 -9.31
C THR A 360 19.04 -3.89 -7.89
N ILE A 361 18.07 -3.98 -6.97
CA ILE A 361 18.30 -3.78 -5.54
C ILE A 361 19.50 -4.67 -5.17
N PRO A 362 20.60 -4.08 -4.62
CA PRO A 362 21.84 -4.82 -4.42
C PRO A 362 21.59 -6.03 -3.51
N ALA A 363 22.26 -7.14 -3.84
CA ALA A 363 22.32 -8.30 -2.96
C ALA A 363 23.20 -7.99 -1.74
N ASP A 364 22.78 -8.46 -0.57
CA ASP A 364 23.56 -8.40 0.67
C ASP A 364 24.79 -9.32 0.64
#